data_AF-A0A377D106-F1
#
_entry.id   AF-A0A377D106-F1
#
_cell.length_a   1.000
_cell.length_b   1.000
_cell.length_c   1.000
_cell.angle_alpha   90.00
_cell.angle_beta   90.00
_cell.angle_gamma   90.00
#
_symmetry.space_group_name_H-M   'P 1'
#
loop_
_entity.id
_entity.type
_entity.pdbx_description
1 polymer ?
#
loop_
_entity_poly.entity_id
_entity_poly.type
_entity_poly.pdbx_seq_one_letter_code
_entity_poly.pdbx_strand_id
1 'polypeptide(L)'
;MDVMRSVLGMVVLLAIAFLLSVNKKKISLRTVGAALVLQVVIGGIMLWLPPGRWVAEKVAFGVHKVMAYSDAGSAFIFGSLVGPKMDTLFDGAGFIFGFRVLPAIIFVTALVSILYYIGVMGILIRILGGIFQKALNISKIESFVAVTTIFLGQNEIPAIVKPFIDRLNRNELFTAICSGMASIAGSTMIGYAALGVPVEYLLAASLMAIPGGILFARLLSPATESSQVSFNNLSFTETPPKSIIEAAATGAMTGLKIAAGVATVVMAFVAIIALINGIIGGVGGWFGFEHASLESILGYLLAPLAWVMGVDWTDANLAGSLIGQKLGNK
;
A
#
# COMPACT_ATOMS: atom_id res chain seq x y z
N MET A 1 -26.56 -14.11 3.89
CA MET A 1 -26.74 -12.96 2.98
C MET A 1 -25.41 -12.28 2.68
N ASP A 2 -24.50 -12.21 3.66
CA ASP A 2 -23.25 -11.42 3.55
C ASP A 2 -22.27 -11.97 2.52
N VAL A 3 -22.11 -13.30 2.42
CA VAL A 3 -21.26 -13.92 1.38
C VAL A 3 -21.79 -13.59 -0.02
N MET A 4 -23.11 -13.61 -0.22
CA MET A 4 -23.72 -13.26 -1.50
C MET A 4 -23.48 -11.78 -1.83
N ARG A 5 -23.55 -10.89 -0.83
CA ARG A 5 -23.19 -9.47 -0.98
C ARG A 5 -21.72 -9.30 -1.35
N SER A 6 -20.80 -9.99 -0.70
CA SER A 6 -19.36 -9.92 -1.04
C SER A 6 -19.07 -10.43 -2.46
N VAL A 7 -19.72 -11.52 -2.89
CA VAL A 7 -19.59 -12.04 -4.26
C VAL A 7 -20.14 -11.05 -5.28
N LEU A 8 -21.33 -10.47 -5.02
CA LEU A 8 -21.88 -9.39 -5.85
C LEU A 8 -20.88 -8.23 -5.95
N GLY A 9 -20.26 -7.86 -4.83
CA GLY A 9 -19.21 -6.85 -4.75
C GLY A 9 -18.06 -7.09 -5.71
N MET A 10 -17.49 -8.30 -5.66
CA MET A 10 -16.43 -8.70 -6.57
C MET A 10 -16.87 -8.61 -8.04
N VAL A 11 -18.08 -9.08 -8.35
CA VAL A 11 -18.63 -9.02 -9.72
C VAL A 11 -18.79 -7.56 -10.18
N VAL A 12 -19.30 -6.67 -9.34
CA VAL A 12 -19.47 -5.24 -9.68
C VAL A 12 -18.12 -4.58 -9.95
N LEU A 13 -17.12 -4.79 -9.10
CA LEU A 13 -15.78 -4.22 -9.31
C LEU A 13 -15.12 -4.74 -10.59
N LEU A 14 -15.24 -6.04 -10.86
CA LEU A 14 -14.75 -6.65 -12.10
C LEU A 14 -15.52 -6.12 -13.32
N ALA A 15 -16.83 -5.91 -13.22
CA ALA A 15 -17.66 -5.36 -14.28
C ALA A 15 -17.26 -3.91 -14.61
N ILE A 16 -17.02 -3.07 -13.60
CA ILE A 16 -16.51 -1.70 -13.80
C ILE A 16 -15.18 -1.74 -14.56
N ALA A 17 -14.24 -2.59 -14.13
CA ALA A 17 -12.96 -2.72 -14.81
C ALA A 17 -13.10 -3.25 -16.25
N PHE A 18 -14.01 -4.19 -16.49
CA PHE A 18 -14.30 -4.71 -17.82
C PHE A 18 -14.92 -3.64 -18.73
N LEU A 19 -15.83 -2.81 -18.21
CA LEU A 19 -16.46 -1.72 -18.96
C LEU A 19 -15.44 -0.66 -19.39
N LEU A 20 -14.49 -0.34 -18.52
CA LEU A 20 -13.40 0.61 -18.76
C LEU A 20 -12.19 0.01 -19.52
N SER A 21 -12.24 -1.27 -19.87
CA SER A 21 -11.16 -1.94 -20.59
C SER A 21 -10.92 -1.36 -21.99
N VAL A 22 -9.66 -1.10 -22.31
CA VAL A 22 -9.24 -0.60 -23.64
C VAL A 22 -9.51 -1.64 -24.74
N ASN A 23 -9.42 -2.94 -24.43
CA ASN A 23 -9.64 -3.99 -25.43
C ASN A 23 -10.24 -5.28 -24.82
N LYS A 24 -11.56 -5.28 -24.67
CA LYS A 24 -12.34 -6.37 -24.07
C LYS A 24 -12.10 -7.76 -24.70
N LYS A 25 -11.75 -7.81 -25.99
CA LYS A 25 -11.54 -9.08 -26.72
C LYS A 25 -10.20 -9.74 -26.43
N LYS A 26 -9.21 -8.99 -25.93
CA LYS A 26 -7.85 -9.50 -25.66
C LYS A 26 -7.60 -9.85 -24.19
N ILE A 27 -8.64 -9.79 -23.34
CA ILE A 27 -8.53 -10.16 -21.93
C ILE A 27 -8.23 -11.66 -21.82
N SER A 28 -7.09 -12.00 -21.20
CA SER A 28 -6.75 -13.40 -20.93
C SER A 28 -7.49 -13.91 -19.68
N LEU A 29 -8.56 -14.66 -19.90
CA LEU A 29 -9.36 -15.26 -18.81
C LEU A 29 -8.52 -16.14 -17.88
N ARG A 30 -7.49 -16.81 -18.41
CA ARG A 30 -6.52 -17.58 -17.61
C ARG A 30 -5.81 -16.70 -16.58
N THR A 31 -5.25 -15.55 -16.99
CA THR A 31 -4.47 -14.67 -16.10
C THR A 31 -5.38 -13.94 -15.11
N VAL A 32 -6.49 -13.37 -15.60
CA VAL A 32 -7.47 -12.66 -14.76
C VAL A 32 -8.10 -13.61 -13.74
N GLY A 33 -8.55 -14.79 -14.19
CA GLY A 33 -9.11 -15.82 -13.30
C GLY A 33 -8.09 -16.32 -12.28
N ALA A 34 -6.85 -16.61 -12.71
CA ALA A 34 -5.79 -17.02 -11.79
C ALA A 34 -5.45 -15.91 -10.78
N ALA A 35 -5.42 -14.64 -11.18
CA ALA A 35 -5.17 -13.53 -10.28
C ALA A 35 -6.27 -13.39 -9.23
N LEU A 36 -7.54 -13.44 -9.63
CA LEU A 36 -8.66 -13.38 -8.71
C LEU A 36 -8.64 -14.56 -7.72
N VAL A 37 -8.48 -15.78 -8.22
CA VAL A 37 -8.40 -16.98 -7.37
C VAL A 37 -7.23 -16.88 -6.41
N LEU A 38 -6.06 -16.46 -6.87
CA LEU A 38 -4.88 -16.33 -6.03
C LEU A 38 -5.07 -15.26 -4.94
N GLN A 39 -5.71 -14.13 -5.27
CA GLN A 39 -6.04 -13.09 -4.30
C GLN A 39 -7.01 -13.62 -3.21
N VAL A 40 -8.06 -14.34 -3.61
CA VAL A 40 -9.02 -14.95 -2.68
C VAL A 40 -8.36 -16.03 -1.83
N VAL A 41 -7.50 -16.87 -2.42
CA VAL A 41 -6.76 -17.93 -1.71
C VAL A 41 -5.79 -17.33 -0.69
N ILE A 42 -5.04 -16.30 -1.05
CA ILE A 42 -4.14 -15.60 -0.10
C ILE A 42 -4.95 -15.02 1.05
N GLY A 43 -6.08 -14.33 0.76
CA GLY A 43 -6.98 -13.82 1.80
C GLY A 43 -7.54 -14.92 2.69
N GLY A 44 -7.99 -16.04 2.12
CA GLY A 44 -8.49 -17.20 2.87
C GLY A 44 -7.42 -17.86 3.74
N ILE A 45 -6.19 -17.97 3.25
CA ILE A 45 -5.06 -18.50 4.05
C ILE A 45 -4.75 -17.56 5.21
N MET A 46 -4.58 -16.26 4.96
CA MET A 46 -4.13 -15.33 5.98
C MET A 46 -5.21 -14.93 6.99
N LEU A 47 -6.48 -14.90 6.59
CA LEU A 47 -7.57 -14.35 7.41
C LEU A 47 -8.55 -15.41 7.94
N TRP A 48 -8.63 -16.59 7.32
CA TRP A 48 -9.64 -17.60 7.68
C TRP A 48 -9.01 -18.88 8.24
N LEU A 49 -8.04 -19.46 7.53
CA LEU A 49 -7.39 -20.71 7.95
C LEU A 49 -6.56 -20.52 9.24
N PRO A 50 -6.78 -21.32 10.31
CA PRO A 50 -6.05 -21.15 11.57
C PRO A 50 -4.52 -21.20 11.44
N PRO A 51 -3.92 -22.13 10.66
CA PRO A 51 -2.47 -22.14 10.47
C PRO A 51 -1.95 -20.87 9.78
N GLY A 52 -2.69 -20.35 8.79
CA GLY A 52 -2.26 -19.16 8.06
C GLY A 52 -2.43 -17.87 8.87
N ARG A 53 -3.51 -17.76 9.67
CA ARG A 53 -3.67 -16.71 10.68
C ARG A 53 -2.53 -16.71 11.70
N TRP A 54 -2.20 -17.89 12.24
CA TRP A 54 -1.08 -18.02 13.17
C TRP A 54 0.25 -17.56 12.56
N VAL A 55 0.53 -17.92 11.29
CA VAL A 55 1.72 -17.42 10.60
C VAL A 55 1.66 -15.90 10.43
N ALA A 56 0.52 -15.34 10.00
CA ALA A 56 0.35 -13.91 9.83
C ALA A 56 0.58 -13.13 11.14
N GLU A 57 0.02 -13.61 12.26
CA GLU A 57 0.22 -13.07 13.60
C GLU A 57 1.69 -13.15 14.03
N LYS A 58 2.39 -14.25 13.74
CA LYS A 58 3.83 -14.37 14.04
C LYS A 58 4.68 -13.39 13.24
N VAL A 59 4.37 -13.21 11.96
CA VAL A 59 5.05 -12.22 11.11
C VAL A 59 4.74 -10.80 11.60
N ALA A 60 3.47 -10.50 11.89
CA ALA A 60 3.03 -9.20 12.44
C ALA A 60 3.73 -8.88 13.77
N PHE A 61 3.83 -9.86 14.66
CA PHE A 61 4.57 -9.72 15.91
C PHE A 61 6.07 -9.46 15.68
N GLY A 62 6.67 -10.11 14.68
CA GLY A 62 8.04 -9.82 14.25
C GLY A 62 8.20 -8.37 13.77
N VAL A 63 7.27 -7.89 12.94
CA VAL A 63 7.23 -6.50 12.48
C VAL A 63 7.08 -5.52 13.65
N HIS A 64 6.18 -5.79 14.59
CA HIS A 64 6.02 -4.98 15.81
C HIS A 64 7.30 -4.92 16.66
N LYS A 65 8.02 -6.04 16.81
CA LYS A 65 9.33 -6.03 17.49
C LYS A 65 10.35 -5.15 16.78
N VAL A 66 10.40 -5.23 15.46
CA VAL A 66 11.28 -4.36 14.65
C VAL A 66 10.90 -2.89 14.86
N MET A 67 9.61 -2.55 14.89
CA MET A 67 9.14 -1.20 15.22
C MET A 67 9.56 -0.75 16.61
N ALA A 68 9.45 -1.61 17.62
CA ALA A 68 9.83 -1.30 18.99
C ALA A 68 11.34 -0.97 19.12
N TYR A 69 12.20 -1.50 18.25
CA TYR A 69 13.62 -1.08 18.23
C TYR A 69 13.82 0.34 17.70
N SER A 70 12.90 0.85 16.87
CA SER A 70 12.94 2.24 16.41
C SER A 70 12.68 3.23 17.55
N ASP A 71 11.94 2.82 18.59
CA ASP A 71 11.67 3.65 19.77
C ASP A 71 12.95 4.03 20.52
N ALA A 72 13.97 3.16 20.53
CA ALA A 72 15.26 3.47 21.13
C ALA A 72 15.96 4.65 20.41
N GLY A 73 15.87 4.68 19.07
CA GLY A 73 16.39 5.79 18.26
C GLY A 73 15.60 7.08 18.48
N SER A 74 14.27 6.99 18.52
CA SER A 74 13.39 8.12 18.82
C SER A 74 13.63 8.68 20.22
N ALA A 75 13.76 7.83 21.23
CA ALA A 75 14.03 8.22 22.61
C ALA A 75 15.40 8.89 22.77
N PHE A 76 16.41 8.44 22.01
CA PHE A 76 17.72 9.07 22.00
C PHE A 76 17.68 10.49 21.42
N ILE A 77 16.97 10.70 20.29
CA ILE A 77 16.92 12.01 19.61
C ILE A 77 15.94 12.98 20.28
N PHE A 78 14.76 12.51 20.68
CA PHE A 78 13.66 13.36 21.16
C PHE A 78 13.44 13.27 22.68
N GLY A 79 14.16 12.40 23.38
CA GLY A 79 14.10 12.29 24.84
C GLY A 79 12.69 11.97 25.35
N SER A 80 12.24 12.71 26.37
CA SER A 80 10.95 12.49 27.02
C SER A 80 9.74 12.84 26.15
N LEU A 81 9.91 13.48 24.99
CA LEU A 81 8.81 13.83 24.07
C LEU A 81 8.13 12.60 23.44
N VAL A 82 8.77 11.44 23.48
CA VAL A 82 8.18 10.16 23.05
C VAL A 82 7.86 9.25 24.23
N GLY A 83 8.14 9.66 25.46
CA GLY A 83 7.93 8.86 26.67
C GLY A 83 6.48 8.88 27.18
N PRO A 84 6.14 7.98 28.13
CA PRO A 84 4.80 7.85 28.69
C PRO A 84 4.34 9.09 29.48
N LYS A 85 5.29 9.93 29.90
CA LYS A 85 4.98 11.20 30.59
C LYS A 85 4.14 12.14 29.72
N MET A 86 4.26 12.06 28.40
CA MET A 86 3.46 12.86 27.48
C MET A 86 1.97 12.49 27.56
N ASP A 87 1.64 11.20 27.72
CA ASP A 87 0.24 10.78 27.83
C ASP A 87 -0.42 11.35 29.10
N THR A 88 0.35 11.46 30.19
CA THR A 88 -0.12 12.09 31.44
C THR A 88 -0.21 13.60 31.38
N LEU A 89 0.63 14.26 30.57
CA LEU A 89 0.68 15.73 30.46
C LEU A 89 -0.38 16.28 29.49
N PHE A 90 -0.79 15.48 28.52
CA PHE A 90 -1.72 15.86 27.46
C PHE A 90 -3.05 15.09 27.52
N ASP A 91 -3.45 14.60 28.71
CA ASP A 91 -4.74 13.93 28.95
C ASP A 91 -5.08 12.82 27.93
N GLY A 92 -4.10 11.97 27.61
CA GLY A 92 -4.25 10.89 26.63
C GLY A 92 -3.93 11.28 25.18
N ALA A 93 -3.61 12.55 24.90
CA ALA A 93 -3.11 13.03 23.61
C ALA A 93 -1.58 13.09 23.53
N GLY A 94 -0.86 12.25 24.29
CA GLY A 94 0.60 12.20 24.29
C GLY A 94 1.23 11.56 23.05
N PHE A 95 0.42 11.01 22.14
CA PHE A 95 0.88 10.49 20.86
C PHE A 95 1.19 11.63 19.88
N ILE A 96 2.48 11.97 19.75
CA ILE A 96 2.93 12.93 18.75
C ILE A 96 3.33 12.20 17.48
N PHE A 97 2.50 12.33 16.44
CA PHE A 97 2.72 11.72 15.12
C PHE A 97 4.16 11.93 14.59
N GLY A 98 4.63 13.18 14.64
CA GLY A 98 5.95 13.56 14.12
C GLY A 98 7.12 12.83 14.80
N PHE A 99 7.01 12.52 16.08
CA PHE A 99 8.10 11.92 16.86
C PHE A 99 8.00 10.40 16.99
N ARG A 100 6.82 9.81 16.75
CA ARG A 100 6.63 8.35 16.80
C ARG A 100 6.58 7.69 15.42
N VAL A 101 5.96 8.33 14.44
CA VAL A 101 5.75 7.73 13.11
C VAL A 101 6.92 7.99 12.17
N LEU A 102 7.40 9.25 12.10
CA LEU A 102 8.44 9.64 11.14
C LEU A 102 9.79 8.92 11.40
N PRO A 103 10.26 8.76 12.65
CA PRO A 103 11.50 8.01 12.88
C PRO A 103 11.38 6.52 12.55
N ALA A 104 10.21 5.92 12.75
CA ALA A 104 9.96 4.54 12.38
C ALA A 104 10.08 4.34 10.86
N ILE A 105 9.59 5.28 10.04
CA ILE A 105 9.80 5.30 8.58
C ILE A 105 11.30 5.32 8.25
N ILE A 106 12.07 6.21 8.89
CA ILE A 106 13.53 6.34 8.66
C ILE A 106 14.25 5.03 8.98
N PHE A 107 13.97 4.45 10.15
CA PHE A 107 14.57 3.20 10.61
C PHE A 107 14.27 2.03 9.66
N VAL A 108 13.02 1.90 9.24
CA VAL A 108 12.58 0.80 8.36
C VAL A 108 13.21 0.92 6.98
N THR A 109 13.31 2.13 6.41
CA THR A 109 14.00 2.33 5.14
C THR A 109 15.50 2.01 5.25
N ALA A 110 16.15 2.35 6.37
CA ALA A 110 17.53 1.96 6.64
C ALA A 110 17.68 0.42 6.73
N LEU A 111 16.78 -0.24 7.46
CA LEU A 111 16.77 -1.70 7.59
C LEU A 111 16.55 -2.38 6.24
N VAL A 112 15.58 -1.93 5.45
CA VAL A 112 15.33 -2.45 4.10
C VAL A 112 16.56 -2.29 3.22
N SER A 113 17.26 -1.14 3.29
CA SER A 113 18.50 -0.93 2.54
C SER A 113 19.61 -1.91 2.94
N ILE A 114 19.76 -2.21 4.24
CA ILE A 114 20.67 -3.26 4.73
C ILE A 114 20.27 -4.63 4.15
N LEU A 115 18.97 -4.98 4.18
CA LEU A 115 18.46 -6.25 3.65
C LEU A 115 18.69 -6.39 2.13
N TYR A 116 18.68 -5.29 1.39
CA TYR A 116 19.07 -5.27 -0.02
C TYR A 116 20.57 -5.49 -0.19
N TYR A 117 21.41 -4.82 0.60
CA TYR A 117 22.87 -4.96 0.52
C TYR A 117 23.33 -6.39 0.82
N ILE A 118 22.77 -7.03 1.85
CA ILE A 118 23.10 -8.43 2.18
C ILE A 118 22.44 -9.47 1.24
N GLY A 119 21.58 -9.03 0.32
CA GLY A 119 20.97 -9.89 -0.70
C GLY A 119 19.70 -10.65 -0.29
N VAL A 120 19.21 -10.48 0.95
CA VAL A 120 17.98 -11.15 1.44
C VAL A 120 16.76 -10.76 0.60
N MET A 121 16.63 -9.47 0.26
CA MET A 121 15.53 -8.97 -0.57
C MET A 121 15.54 -9.60 -1.96
N GLY A 122 16.72 -9.76 -2.56
CA GLY A 122 16.86 -10.40 -3.87
C GLY A 122 16.36 -11.85 -3.87
N ILE A 123 16.64 -12.60 -2.80
CA ILE A 123 16.16 -13.98 -2.64
C ILE A 123 14.63 -14.00 -2.50
N LEU A 124 14.08 -13.18 -1.61
CA LEU A 124 12.63 -13.09 -1.38
C LEU A 124 11.88 -12.74 -2.68
N ILE A 125 12.35 -11.71 -3.39
CA ILE A 125 11.72 -11.26 -4.62
C ILE A 125 11.84 -12.32 -5.73
N ARG A 126 12.96 -13.05 -5.81
CA ARG A 126 13.12 -14.14 -6.78
C ARG A 126 12.16 -15.30 -6.51
N ILE A 127 11.98 -15.68 -5.24
CA ILE A 127 11.08 -16.77 -4.85
C ILE A 127 9.63 -16.37 -5.12
N LEU A 128 9.17 -15.27 -4.52
CA LEU A 128 7.80 -14.79 -4.68
C LEU A 128 7.51 -14.44 -6.14
N GLY A 129 8.42 -13.74 -6.80
CA GLY A 129 8.31 -13.41 -8.22
C GLY A 129 8.22 -14.67 -9.09
N GLY A 130 9.00 -15.70 -8.82
CA GLY A 130 8.90 -16.98 -9.54
C GLY A 130 7.55 -17.67 -9.36
N ILE A 131 6.98 -17.61 -8.14
CA ILE A 131 5.66 -18.18 -7.82
C ILE A 131 4.57 -17.43 -8.59
N PHE A 132 4.50 -16.10 -8.45
CA PHE A 132 3.47 -15.29 -9.10
C PHE A 132 3.61 -15.28 -10.62
N GLN A 133 4.84 -15.25 -11.16
CA GLN A 133 5.10 -15.34 -12.59
C GLN A 133 4.51 -16.62 -13.19
N LYS A 134 4.80 -17.78 -12.56
CA LYS A 134 4.29 -19.08 -13.03
C LYS A 134 2.79 -19.21 -12.84
N ALA A 135 2.27 -18.78 -11.70
CA ALA A 135 0.83 -18.89 -11.38
C ALA A 135 -0.03 -18.03 -12.31
N LEU A 136 0.41 -16.80 -12.61
CA LEU A 136 -0.36 -15.83 -13.40
C LEU A 136 -0.02 -15.84 -14.90
N ASN A 137 1.04 -16.54 -15.29
CA ASN A 137 1.56 -16.56 -16.66
C ASN A 137 1.83 -15.15 -17.20
N ILE A 138 2.62 -14.37 -16.45
CA ILE A 138 3.01 -12.99 -16.76
C ILE A 138 4.51 -12.88 -16.98
N SER A 139 4.98 -11.72 -17.44
CA SER A 139 6.42 -11.52 -17.66
C SER A 139 7.18 -11.47 -16.33
N LYS A 140 8.48 -11.78 -16.40
CA LYS A 140 9.36 -11.73 -15.22
C LYS A 140 9.42 -10.32 -14.63
N ILE A 141 9.44 -9.28 -15.47
CA ILE A 141 9.48 -7.89 -15.01
C ILE A 141 8.19 -7.48 -14.30
N GLU A 142 7.03 -7.88 -14.81
CA GLU A 142 5.74 -7.58 -14.16
C GLU A 142 5.64 -8.24 -12.79
N SER A 143 5.98 -9.53 -12.71
CA SER A 143 5.94 -10.24 -11.44
C SER A 143 6.98 -9.69 -10.46
N PHE A 144 8.14 -9.29 -10.95
CA PHE A 144 9.19 -8.69 -10.14
C PHE A 144 8.75 -7.33 -9.57
N VAL A 145 8.20 -6.45 -10.40
CA VAL A 145 7.71 -5.14 -9.95
C VAL A 145 6.58 -5.34 -8.94
N ALA A 146 5.59 -6.19 -9.25
CA ALA A 146 4.45 -6.44 -8.38
C ALA A 146 4.86 -7.00 -7.00
N VAL A 147 5.85 -7.89 -6.93
CA VAL A 147 6.35 -8.41 -5.64
C VAL A 147 7.17 -7.36 -4.89
N THR A 148 7.90 -6.52 -5.61
CA THR A 148 8.71 -5.49 -4.96
C THR A 148 7.83 -4.43 -4.27
N THR A 149 6.58 -4.26 -4.70
CA THR A 149 5.64 -3.31 -4.07
C THR A 149 5.18 -3.69 -2.66
N ILE A 150 5.50 -4.90 -2.18
CA ILE A 150 5.34 -5.26 -0.77
C ILE A 150 6.23 -4.38 0.11
N PHE A 151 7.41 -4.04 -0.39
CA PHE A 151 8.47 -3.37 0.36
C PHE A 151 8.61 -1.92 -0.06
N LEU A 152 8.56 -1.67 -1.37
CA LEU A 152 8.78 -0.37 -1.97
C LEU A 152 7.46 0.28 -2.41
N GLY A 153 7.33 1.57 -2.17
CA GLY A 153 6.13 2.35 -2.49
C GLY A 153 6.05 2.77 -3.95
N GLN A 154 4.89 3.31 -4.34
CA GLN A 154 4.66 3.87 -5.68
C GLN A 154 5.75 4.87 -6.12
N ASN A 155 6.26 5.69 -5.19
CA ASN A 155 7.30 6.70 -5.47
C ASN A 155 8.68 6.09 -5.77
N GLU A 156 8.91 4.83 -5.40
CA GLU A 156 10.20 4.14 -5.56
C GLU A 156 10.21 3.23 -6.81
N ILE A 157 9.03 2.87 -7.33
CA ILE A 157 8.89 2.02 -8.53
C ILE A 157 9.63 2.59 -9.74
N PRO A 158 9.56 3.88 -10.08
CA PRO A 158 10.29 4.42 -11.23
C PRO A 158 11.80 4.14 -11.15
N ALA A 159 12.40 4.17 -9.96
CA ALA A 159 13.83 3.89 -9.79
C ALA A 159 14.18 2.42 -10.09
N ILE A 160 13.32 1.49 -9.68
CA ILE A 160 13.47 0.04 -9.92
C ILE A 160 13.30 -0.30 -11.39
N VAL A 161 12.37 0.39 -12.05
CA VAL A 161 11.95 0.13 -13.42
C VAL A 161 12.85 0.85 -14.42
N LYS A 162 13.55 1.92 -14.01
CA LYS A 162 14.46 2.74 -14.82
C LYS A 162 15.43 1.93 -15.70
N PRO A 163 16.12 0.87 -15.22
CA PRO A 163 17.04 0.10 -16.07
C PRO A 163 16.36 -0.64 -17.23
N PHE A 164 15.03 -0.79 -17.16
CA PHE A 164 14.24 -1.54 -18.13
C PHE A 164 13.28 -0.64 -18.93
N ILE A 165 13.21 0.65 -18.63
CA ILE A 165 12.10 1.51 -19.10
C ILE A 165 12.02 1.61 -20.62
N ASP A 166 13.16 1.63 -21.30
CA ASP A 166 13.23 1.68 -22.77
C ASP A 166 12.81 0.37 -23.45
N ARG A 167 12.72 -0.72 -22.68
CA ARG A 167 12.38 -2.07 -23.17
C ARG A 167 11.02 -2.56 -22.68
N LEU A 168 10.36 -1.79 -21.83
CA LEU A 168 9.03 -2.13 -21.32
C LEU A 168 7.98 -1.82 -22.36
N ASN A 169 7.10 -2.80 -22.60
CA ASN A 169 5.91 -2.51 -23.37
C ASN A 169 4.88 -1.73 -22.53
N ARG A 170 3.87 -1.17 -23.21
CA ARG A 170 2.84 -0.35 -22.55
C ARG A 170 2.06 -1.12 -21.47
N ASN A 171 1.81 -2.40 -21.68
CA ASN A 171 1.06 -3.23 -20.72
C ASN A 171 1.88 -3.53 -19.47
N GLU A 172 3.18 -3.76 -19.61
CA GLU A 172 4.10 -3.98 -18.50
C GLU A 172 4.27 -2.70 -17.67
N LEU A 173 4.42 -1.56 -18.34
CA LEU A 173 4.48 -0.26 -17.66
C LEU A 173 3.17 0.04 -16.92
N PHE A 174 2.01 -0.21 -17.56
CA PHE A 174 0.71 -0.05 -16.91
C PHE A 174 0.55 -0.98 -15.70
N THR A 175 1.01 -2.22 -15.81
CA THR A 175 1.01 -3.19 -14.70
C THR A 175 1.90 -2.73 -13.55
N ALA A 176 3.07 -2.13 -13.84
CA ALA A 176 3.93 -1.53 -12.83
C ALA A 176 3.24 -0.40 -12.06
N ILE A 177 2.55 0.50 -12.79
CA ILE A 177 1.78 1.61 -12.20
C ILE A 177 0.64 1.07 -11.34
N CYS A 178 -0.19 0.17 -11.87
CA CYS A 178 -1.30 -0.44 -11.14
C CYS A 178 -0.83 -1.18 -9.88
N SER A 179 0.25 -1.95 -9.98
CA SER A 179 0.80 -2.69 -8.83
C SER A 179 1.33 -1.75 -7.74
N GLY A 180 1.92 -0.61 -8.13
CA GLY A 180 2.32 0.44 -7.20
C GLY A 180 1.16 1.11 -6.49
N MET A 181 0.11 1.45 -7.25
CA MET A 181 -1.09 2.08 -6.70
C MET A 181 -1.94 1.13 -5.86
N ALA A 182 -1.88 -0.18 -6.11
CA ALA A 182 -2.61 -1.19 -5.37
C ALA A 182 -2.01 -1.47 -3.99
N SER A 183 -0.69 -1.30 -3.83
CA SER A 183 0.04 -1.61 -2.60
C SER A 183 0.34 -0.36 -1.75
N ILE A 184 0.90 -0.61 -0.57
CA ILE A 184 1.54 0.39 0.31
C ILE A 184 3.00 -0.02 0.50
N ALA A 185 3.89 0.97 0.70
CA ALA A 185 5.28 0.68 1.01
C ALA A 185 5.39 0.06 2.40
N GLY A 186 6.40 -0.80 2.62
CA GLY A 186 6.69 -1.33 3.95
C GLY A 186 6.95 -0.22 4.97
N SER A 187 7.61 0.86 4.57
CA SER A 187 7.82 2.04 5.41
C SER A 187 6.52 2.74 5.82
N THR A 188 5.56 2.91 4.91
CA THR A 188 4.24 3.50 5.21
C THR A 188 3.33 2.57 6.01
N MET A 189 3.44 1.25 5.81
CA MET A 189 2.75 0.24 6.61
C MET A 189 3.06 0.41 8.09
N ILE A 190 4.33 0.62 8.42
CA ILE A 190 4.76 0.86 9.81
C ILE A 190 4.12 2.14 10.38
N GLY A 191 3.97 3.18 9.57
CA GLY A 191 3.28 4.39 10.00
C GLY A 191 1.81 4.13 10.34
N TYR A 192 1.10 3.35 9.53
CA TYR A 192 -0.27 2.94 9.84
C TYR A 192 -0.35 2.03 11.06
N ALA A 193 0.59 1.11 11.23
CA ALA A 193 0.70 0.26 12.40
C ALA A 193 0.90 1.07 13.69
N ALA A 194 1.74 2.11 13.64
CA ALA A 194 1.98 3.02 14.76
C ALA A 194 0.75 3.88 15.10
N LEU A 195 -0.17 4.07 14.14
CA LEU A 195 -1.49 4.67 14.35
C LEU A 195 -2.54 3.68 14.89
N GLY A 196 -2.17 2.43 15.15
CA GLY A 196 -3.05 1.40 15.71
C GLY A 196 -3.77 0.53 14.68
N VAL A 197 -3.43 0.63 13.38
CA VAL A 197 -3.99 -0.27 12.37
C VAL A 197 -3.40 -1.69 12.54
N PRO A 198 -4.21 -2.76 12.59
CA PRO A 198 -3.70 -4.12 12.77
C PRO A 198 -2.70 -4.52 11.68
N VAL A 199 -1.49 -4.93 12.09
CA VAL A 199 -0.40 -5.27 11.16
C VAL A 199 -0.74 -6.51 10.34
N GLU A 200 -1.50 -7.44 10.90
CA GLU A 200 -1.96 -8.66 10.20
C GLU A 200 -2.78 -8.30 8.96
N TYR A 201 -3.65 -7.28 9.07
CA TYR A 201 -4.46 -6.79 7.95
C TYR A 201 -3.62 -6.02 6.93
N LEU A 202 -2.65 -5.23 7.37
CA LEU A 202 -1.75 -4.54 6.46
C LEU A 202 -0.87 -5.53 5.67
N LEU A 203 -0.35 -6.56 6.33
CA LEU A 203 0.43 -7.62 5.70
C LEU A 203 -0.41 -8.42 4.70
N ALA A 204 -1.63 -8.81 5.08
CA ALA A 204 -2.55 -9.50 4.18
C ALA A 204 -2.88 -8.64 2.96
N ALA A 205 -3.21 -7.36 3.18
CA ALA A 205 -3.50 -6.41 2.10
C ALA A 205 -2.31 -6.25 1.14
N SER A 206 -1.08 -6.12 1.64
CA SER A 206 0.12 -6.01 0.81
C SER A 206 0.37 -7.25 -0.06
N LEU A 207 0.14 -8.46 0.47
CA LEU A 207 0.28 -9.68 -0.33
C LEU A 207 -0.85 -9.86 -1.34
N MET A 208 -2.09 -9.50 -0.96
CA MET A 208 -3.25 -9.53 -1.85
C MET A 208 -3.17 -8.45 -2.95
N ALA A 209 -2.46 -7.35 -2.72
CA ALA A 209 -2.24 -6.30 -3.69
C ALA A 209 -1.42 -6.76 -4.91
N ILE A 210 -0.60 -7.81 -4.78
CA ILE A 210 0.20 -8.36 -5.89
C ILE A 210 -0.74 -8.91 -6.99
N PRO A 211 -1.54 -9.97 -6.73
CA PRO A 211 -2.48 -10.45 -7.73
C PRO A 211 -3.59 -9.43 -8.01
N GLY A 212 -4.02 -8.63 -7.03
CA GLY A 212 -5.07 -7.62 -7.23
C GLY A 212 -4.65 -6.49 -8.19
N GLY A 213 -3.43 -5.98 -8.06
CA GLY A 213 -2.87 -4.98 -8.97
C GLY A 213 -2.74 -5.54 -10.39
N ILE A 214 -2.27 -6.78 -10.52
CA ILE A 214 -2.15 -7.45 -11.83
C ILE A 214 -3.53 -7.76 -12.42
N LEU A 215 -4.50 -8.16 -11.60
CA LEU A 215 -5.89 -8.45 -12.02
C LEU A 215 -6.50 -7.24 -12.72
N PHE A 216 -6.51 -6.08 -12.04
CA PHE A 216 -7.08 -4.86 -12.60
C PHE A 216 -6.21 -4.28 -13.73
N ALA A 217 -4.88 -4.43 -13.68
CA ALA A 217 -4.01 -4.06 -14.79
C ALA A 217 -4.36 -4.81 -16.08
N ARG A 218 -4.56 -6.13 -15.99
CA ARG A 218 -4.89 -6.99 -17.13
C ARG A 218 -6.31 -6.86 -17.63
N LEU A 219 -7.25 -6.48 -16.77
CA LEU A 219 -8.61 -6.16 -17.17
C LEU A 219 -8.65 -4.84 -17.94
N LEU A 220 -8.03 -3.79 -17.41
CA LEU A 220 -8.06 -2.45 -18.00
C LEU A 220 -7.18 -2.35 -19.26
N SER A 221 -5.98 -2.95 -19.23
CA SER A 221 -5.00 -2.93 -20.33
C SER A 221 -4.45 -4.33 -20.60
N PRO A 222 -5.18 -5.17 -21.36
CA PRO A 222 -4.78 -6.55 -21.62
C PRO A 222 -3.47 -6.65 -22.39
N ALA A 223 -2.62 -7.62 -22.01
CA ALA A 223 -1.33 -7.85 -22.65
C ALA A 223 -1.49 -8.19 -24.13
N THR A 224 -0.92 -7.38 -25.02
CA THR A 224 -0.96 -7.63 -26.47
C THR A 224 0.38 -7.97 -27.08
N GLU A 225 1.47 -7.66 -26.39
CA GLU A 225 2.84 -7.77 -26.86
C GLU A 225 3.64 -8.69 -25.93
N SER A 226 4.56 -9.46 -26.51
CA SER A 226 5.52 -10.26 -25.72
C SER A 226 6.53 -9.35 -25.03
N SER A 227 6.93 -9.72 -23.81
CA SER A 227 8.00 -9.03 -23.10
C SER A 227 9.31 -9.10 -23.87
N GLN A 228 10.01 -7.97 -23.98
CA GLN A 228 11.35 -7.89 -24.54
C GLN A 228 12.45 -7.87 -23.46
N VAL A 229 12.05 -7.94 -22.18
CA VAL A 229 12.95 -7.81 -21.04
C VAL A 229 13.51 -9.17 -20.62
N SER A 230 14.81 -9.38 -20.82
CA SER A 230 15.51 -10.57 -20.32
C SER A 230 16.01 -10.37 -18.87
N PHE A 231 15.42 -11.13 -17.95
CA PHE A 231 15.66 -11.06 -16.50
C PHE A 231 16.81 -12.00 -16.08
N ASN A 232 18.06 -11.61 -16.34
CA ASN A 232 19.22 -12.43 -15.94
C ASN A 232 20.06 -11.83 -14.79
N ASN A 233 20.17 -10.50 -14.67
CA ASN A 233 20.90 -9.87 -13.57
C ASN A 233 20.07 -8.77 -12.89
N LEU A 234 19.69 -9.03 -11.65
CA LEU A 234 19.06 -8.07 -10.74
C LEU A 234 20.15 -7.18 -10.14
N SER A 235 20.45 -6.04 -10.77
CA SER A 235 21.19 -4.98 -10.08
C SER A 235 20.24 -3.80 -9.86
N PHE A 236 19.99 -3.49 -8.59
CA PHE A 236 19.07 -2.43 -8.16
C PHE A 236 19.72 -1.04 -8.15
N THR A 237 21.01 -0.91 -8.46
CA THR A 237 21.69 0.40 -8.42
C THR A 237 22.89 0.39 -9.37
N GLU A 238 23.12 1.50 -10.07
CA GLU A 238 24.35 1.72 -10.84
C GLU A 238 25.58 1.84 -9.92
N THR A 239 25.37 2.23 -8.67
CA THR A 239 26.39 2.32 -7.61
C THR A 239 25.92 1.59 -6.34
N PRO A 240 26.18 0.28 -6.19
CA PRO A 240 25.86 -0.43 -4.96
C PRO A 240 26.67 0.16 -3.79
N PRO A 241 26.10 0.23 -2.57
CA PRO A 241 26.84 0.69 -1.39
C PRO A 241 28.05 -0.22 -1.17
N LYS A 242 29.16 0.32 -0.67
CA LYS A 242 30.43 -0.42 -0.50
C LYS A 242 30.47 -1.18 0.83
N SER A 243 29.66 -0.79 1.81
CA SER A 243 29.58 -1.44 3.13
C SER A 243 28.14 -1.50 3.67
N ILE A 244 27.89 -2.38 4.64
CA ILE A 244 26.61 -2.45 5.38
C ILE A 244 26.29 -1.10 6.03
N ILE A 245 27.30 -0.42 6.56
CA ILE A 245 27.14 0.88 7.23
C ILE A 245 26.76 1.96 6.22
N GLU A 246 27.37 1.95 5.04
CA GLU A 246 26.98 2.85 3.95
C GLU A 246 25.55 2.59 3.49
N ALA A 247 25.15 1.32 3.33
CA ALA A 247 23.77 0.95 3.00
C ALA A 247 22.79 1.47 4.07
N ALA A 248 23.10 1.28 5.36
CA ALA A 248 22.29 1.80 6.46
C ALA A 248 22.15 3.32 6.41
N ALA A 249 23.26 4.04 6.20
CA ALA A 249 23.28 5.51 6.15
C ALA A 249 22.51 6.06 4.94
N THR A 250 22.74 5.50 3.75
CA THR A 250 22.00 5.87 2.52
C THR A 250 20.50 5.56 2.65
N GLY A 251 20.17 4.41 3.23
CA GLY A 251 18.79 4.03 3.54
C GLY A 251 18.12 4.99 4.53
N ALA A 252 18.81 5.39 5.60
CA ALA A 252 18.30 6.37 6.56
C ALA A 252 18.06 7.74 5.91
N MET A 253 18.98 8.23 5.08
CA MET A 253 18.80 9.49 4.35
C MET A 253 17.64 9.45 3.35
N THR A 254 17.43 8.29 2.71
CA THR A 254 16.26 8.07 1.84
C THR A 254 14.98 8.06 2.67
N GLY A 255 14.99 7.36 3.81
CA GLY A 255 13.91 7.34 4.78
C GLY A 255 13.54 8.73 5.30
N LEU A 256 14.52 9.59 5.55
CA LEU A 256 14.28 10.98 5.98
C LEU A 256 13.52 11.77 4.91
N LYS A 257 13.89 11.63 3.64
CA LYS A 257 13.17 12.28 2.54
C LYS A 257 11.73 11.78 2.44
N ILE A 258 11.51 10.47 2.59
CA ILE A 258 10.17 9.87 2.59
C ILE A 258 9.36 10.39 3.77
N ALA A 259 9.92 10.37 4.98
CA ALA A 259 9.27 10.84 6.20
C ALA A 259 8.90 12.33 6.11
N ALA A 260 9.82 13.18 5.64
CA ALA A 260 9.55 14.60 5.40
C ALA A 260 8.45 14.81 4.35
N GLY A 261 8.46 14.00 3.28
CA GLY A 261 7.40 14.00 2.27
C GLY A 261 6.04 13.65 2.87
N VAL A 262 5.95 12.57 3.65
CA VAL A 262 4.71 12.15 4.35
C VAL A 262 4.22 13.25 5.29
N ALA A 263 5.10 13.81 6.12
CA ALA A 263 4.74 14.89 7.05
C ALA A 263 4.20 16.12 6.32
N THR A 264 4.85 16.51 5.22
CA THR A 264 4.46 17.65 4.40
C THR A 264 3.09 17.43 3.76
N VAL A 265 2.87 16.27 3.13
CA VAL A 265 1.60 15.93 2.48
C VAL A 265 0.47 15.88 3.52
N VAL A 266 0.65 15.16 4.63
CA VAL A 266 -0.38 15.09 5.68
C VAL A 266 -0.72 16.47 6.23
N MET A 267 0.29 17.29 6.55
CA MET A 267 0.06 18.65 7.06
C MET A 267 -0.72 19.52 6.07
N ALA A 268 -0.32 19.52 4.79
CA ALA A 268 -0.97 20.31 3.76
C ALA A 268 -2.41 19.86 3.51
N PHE A 269 -2.63 18.54 3.34
CA PHE A 269 -3.96 18.02 3.04
C PHE A 269 -4.94 18.16 4.20
N VAL A 270 -4.51 17.97 5.45
CA VAL A 270 -5.36 18.23 6.61
C VAL A 270 -5.79 19.69 6.66
N ALA A 271 -4.89 20.63 6.39
CA ALA A 271 -5.22 22.06 6.34
C ALA A 271 -6.15 22.41 5.17
N ILE A 272 -5.93 21.83 3.98
CA ILE A 272 -6.79 22.03 2.81
C ILE A 272 -8.19 21.46 3.07
N ILE A 273 -8.31 20.26 3.65
CA ILE A 273 -9.61 19.66 4.01
C ILE A 273 -10.33 20.55 5.01
N ALA A 274 -9.65 21.07 6.03
CA ALA A 274 -10.24 22.01 6.99
C ALA A 274 -10.75 23.30 6.32
N LEU A 275 -9.99 23.86 5.37
CA LEU A 275 -10.41 25.02 4.57
C LEU A 275 -11.66 24.70 3.74
N ILE A 276 -11.66 23.56 3.03
CA ILE A 276 -12.79 23.12 2.22
C ILE A 276 -14.03 22.92 3.11
N ASN A 277 -13.87 22.31 4.29
CA ASN A 277 -14.96 22.14 5.26
C ASN A 277 -15.53 23.48 5.73
N GLY A 278 -14.67 24.48 5.97
CA GLY A 278 -15.13 25.84 6.28
C GLY A 278 -15.96 26.48 5.15
N ILE A 279 -15.53 26.29 3.89
CA ILE A 279 -16.27 26.79 2.71
C ILE A 279 -17.61 26.06 2.56
N ILE A 280 -17.60 24.73 2.66
CA ILE A 280 -18.81 23.90 2.54
C ILE A 280 -19.81 24.23 3.65
N GLY A 281 -19.36 24.36 4.91
CA GLY A 281 -20.23 24.74 6.02
C GLY A 281 -20.83 26.14 5.85
N GLY A 282 -20.04 27.10 5.36
CA GLY A 282 -20.50 28.46 5.08
C GLY A 282 -21.58 28.53 3.98
N VAL A 283 -21.35 27.85 2.85
CA VAL A 283 -22.33 27.77 1.76
C VAL A 283 -23.54 26.91 2.17
N GLY A 284 -23.30 25.78 2.83
CA GLY A 284 -24.32 24.86 3.33
C GLY A 284 -25.25 25.54 4.32
N GLY A 285 -24.74 26.43 5.17
CA GLY A 285 -25.54 27.22 6.11
C GLY A 285 -26.60 28.08 5.43
N TRP A 286 -26.36 28.58 4.21
CA TRP A 286 -27.37 29.33 3.44
C TRP A 286 -28.58 28.47 3.04
N PHE A 287 -28.40 27.15 2.99
CA PHE A 287 -29.42 26.17 2.63
C PHE A 287 -29.87 25.30 3.82
N GLY A 288 -29.48 25.64 5.06
CA GLY A 288 -29.83 24.89 6.27
C GLY A 288 -28.96 23.66 6.57
N PHE A 289 -27.81 23.52 5.90
CA PHE A 289 -26.83 22.44 6.07
C PHE A 289 -25.53 22.94 6.71
N GLU A 290 -25.60 23.54 7.90
CA GLU A 290 -24.45 24.14 8.59
C GLU A 290 -23.34 23.14 9.00
N HIS A 291 -23.68 21.86 9.11
CA HIS A 291 -22.74 20.78 9.47
C HIS A 291 -22.24 19.97 8.26
N ALA A 292 -22.49 20.45 7.03
CA ALA A 292 -21.98 19.78 5.84
C ALA A 292 -20.45 19.88 5.80
N SER A 293 -19.80 18.75 5.56
CA SER A 293 -18.34 18.65 5.41
C SER A 293 -17.99 17.83 4.17
N LEU A 294 -16.75 17.96 3.69
CA LEU A 294 -16.25 17.16 2.57
C LEU A 294 -16.37 15.66 2.86
N GLU A 295 -16.10 15.25 4.10
CA GLU A 295 -16.25 13.87 4.55
C GLU A 295 -17.67 13.37 4.42
N SER A 296 -18.65 14.19 4.81
CA SER A 296 -20.06 13.82 4.70
C SER A 296 -20.48 13.64 3.24
N ILE A 297 -20.04 14.53 2.33
CA ILE A 297 -20.36 14.46 0.91
C ILE A 297 -19.72 13.21 0.28
N LEU A 298 -18.43 12.98 0.54
CA LEU A 298 -17.73 11.79 0.06
C LEU A 298 -18.34 10.50 0.63
N GLY A 299 -18.76 10.55 1.90
CA GLY A 299 -19.46 9.46 2.57
C GLY A 299 -20.75 9.07 1.87
N TYR A 300 -21.63 10.03 1.57
CA TYR A 300 -22.86 9.75 0.84
C TYR A 300 -22.60 9.30 -0.61
N LEU A 301 -21.63 9.91 -1.30
CA LEU A 301 -21.30 9.58 -2.69
C LEU A 301 -20.75 8.16 -2.84
N LEU A 302 -19.90 7.74 -1.89
CA LEU A 302 -19.19 6.45 -1.95
C LEU A 302 -19.82 5.37 -1.06
N ALA A 303 -20.86 5.68 -0.27
CA ALA A 303 -21.61 4.69 0.49
C ALA A 303 -22.12 3.51 -0.36
N PRO A 304 -22.66 3.71 -1.60
CA PRO A 304 -23.03 2.59 -2.45
C PRO A 304 -21.85 1.67 -2.78
N LEU A 305 -20.66 2.24 -3.02
CA LEU A 305 -19.45 1.46 -3.28
C LEU A 305 -19.00 0.69 -2.03
N ALA A 306 -19.02 1.33 -0.86
CA ALA A 306 -18.68 0.69 0.42
C ALA A 306 -19.62 -0.48 0.74
N TRP A 307 -20.93 -0.29 0.51
CA TRP A 307 -21.93 -1.32 0.69
C TRP A 307 -21.73 -2.51 -0.26
N VAL A 308 -21.44 -2.22 -1.53
CA VAL A 308 -21.08 -3.24 -2.53
C VAL A 308 -19.81 -4.01 -2.12
N MET A 309 -18.84 -3.36 -1.48
CA MET A 309 -17.65 -4.02 -0.94
C MET A 309 -17.93 -4.89 0.31
N GLY A 310 -19.17 -4.90 0.81
CA GLY A 310 -19.61 -5.77 1.89
C GLY A 310 -19.75 -5.11 3.25
N VAL A 311 -19.67 -3.77 3.34
CA VAL A 311 -19.94 -3.01 4.57
C VAL A 311 -21.46 -2.93 4.80
N ASP A 312 -21.90 -3.01 6.06
CA ASP A 312 -23.31 -2.82 6.38
C ASP A 312 -23.77 -1.39 6.10
N TRP A 313 -25.03 -1.21 5.69
CA TRP A 313 -25.53 0.09 5.23
C TRP A 313 -25.44 1.18 6.31
N THR A 314 -25.56 0.79 7.58
CA THR A 314 -25.40 1.68 8.74
C THR A 314 -24.00 2.30 8.81
N ASP A 315 -22.97 1.54 8.43
CA ASP A 315 -21.57 1.95 8.47
C ASP A 315 -21.04 2.37 7.09
N ALA A 316 -21.82 2.18 6.04
CA ALA A 316 -21.41 2.45 4.65
C ALA A 316 -21.06 3.91 4.42
N ASN A 317 -21.72 4.86 5.12
CA ASN A 317 -21.41 6.28 5.01
C ASN A 317 -20.02 6.60 5.61
N LEU A 318 -19.71 6.03 6.79
CA LEU A 318 -18.40 6.16 7.42
C LEU A 318 -17.31 5.52 6.55
N ALA A 319 -17.54 4.30 6.07
CA ALA A 319 -16.59 3.61 5.19
C ALA A 319 -16.40 4.36 3.85
N GLY A 320 -17.48 4.90 3.28
CA GLY A 320 -17.44 5.72 2.07
C GLY A 320 -16.60 6.98 2.25
N SER A 321 -16.72 7.64 3.41
CA SER A 321 -15.91 8.81 3.78
C SER A 321 -14.42 8.47 3.78
N LEU A 322 -14.03 7.37 4.45
CA LEU A 322 -12.64 6.91 4.51
C LEU A 322 -12.08 6.54 3.12
N ILE A 323 -12.88 5.86 2.28
CA ILE A 323 -12.50 5.56 0.89
C ILE A 323 -12.32 6.85 0.09
N GLY A 324 -13.22 7.82 0.25
CA GLY A 324 -13.17 9.10 -0.44
C GLY A 324 -11.95 9.93 -0.05
N GLN A 325 -11.67 10.05 1.25
CA GLN A 325 -10.47 10.73 1.74
C GLN A 325 -9.20 10.07 1.20
N LYS A 326 -9.15 8.74 1.17
CA LYS A 326 -8.02 8.01 0.58
C LYS A 326 -7.85 8.34 -0.91
N LEU A 327 -8.93 8.41 -1.69
CA LEU A 327 -8.89 8.74 -3.11
C LEU A 327 -8.50 10.21 -3.35
N GLY A 328 -8.93 11.13 -2.49
CA GLY A 328 -8.57 12.55 -2.57
C GLY A 328 -7.12 12.86 -2.15
N ASN A 329 -6.51 11.99 -1.33
CA ASN A 329 -5.14 12.16 -0.81
C ASN A 329 -4.06 11.40 -1.61
N LYS A 330 -4.42 10.67 -2.68
CA LYS A 330 -3.50 9.95 -3.57
C LYS A 330 -3.12 10.78 -4.78
#